data_AF-A0A1F5BGE9-F1
#
_entry.id   AF-A0A1F5BGE9-F1
#
_cell.length_a   1.000
_cell.length_b   1.000
_cell.length_c   1.000
_cell.angle_alpha   90.00
_cell.angle_beta   90.00
_cell.angle_gamma   90.00
#
_symmetry.space_group_name_H-M   'P 1'
#
loop_
_entity.id
_entity.type
_entity.pdbx_description
1 polymer ?
#
loop_
_entity_poly.entity_id
_entity_poly.type
_entity_poly.pdbx_seq_one_letter_code
_entity_poly.pdbx_strand_id
1 'polypeptide(L)'
;MEIALRHGPVNWGDIRQGSCFSREAADILEGISDESVVHAVFTDEGSLSVCLDELRREDLGLSVVVSGLLGDVRRSAARAGLEPHTVAWSMGAWGRTDRLPASEVLNVTTMCGHGLVSASLVRAVAKLFHEGRLTSEEAGERLSRPCVCGIFNPARAVRCLRRMTSGAKGDDRH
;
A
#
# COMPACT_ATOMS: atom_id res chain seq x y z
N MET A 1 -8.63 -8.26 11.88
CA MET A 1 -7.32 -8.52 11.24
C MET A 1 -7.20 -9.96 10.76
N GLU A 2 -7.53 -10.95 11.59
CA GLU A 2 -7.39 -12.38 11.26
C GLU A 2 -8.00 -12.78 9.91
N ILE A 3 -9.21 -12.31 9.60
CA ILE A 3 -9.87 -12.52 8.29
C ILE A 3 -8.94 -12.08 7.15
N ALA A 4 -8.40 -10.86 7.22
CA ALA A 4 -7.53 -10.34 6.17
C ALA A 4 -6.25 -11.17 6.01
N LEU A 5 -5.65 -11.66 7.11
CA LEU A 5 -4.44 -12.48 7.08
C LEU A 5 -4.65 -13.83 6.39
N ARG A 6 -5.85 -14.42 6.48
CA ARG A 6 -6.19 -15.66 5.75
C ARG A 6 -6.09 -15.51 4.23
N HIS A 7 -6.19 -14.27 3.72
CA HIS A 7 -6.16 -13.94 2.29
C HIS A 7 -4.81 -13.43 1.79
N GLY A 8 -3.74 -13.59 2.57
CA GLY A 8 -2.36 -13.38 2.11
C GLY A 8 -2.00 -11.94 1.71
N PRO A 9 -2.20 -10.93 2.58
CA PRO A 9 -1.81 -9.57 2.28
C PRO A 9 -0.27 -9.44 2.21
N VAL A 10 0.23 -8.59 1.30
CA VAL A 10 1.67 -8.33 1.13
C VAL A 10 2.24 -7.34 2.16
N ASN A 11 1.37 -6.64 2.88
CA ASN A 11 1.68 -5.82 4.04
C ASN A 11 0.42 -5.69 4.89
N TRP A 12 0.60 -5.53 6.19
CA TRP A 12 -0.49 -5.27 7.12
C TRP A 12 0.07 -4.64 8.41
N GLY A 13 -0.82 -4.06 9.22
CA GLY A 13 -0.42 -3.46 10.49
C GLY A 13 -1.55 -2.73 11.19
N ASP A 14 -1.20 -2.11 12.32
CA ASP A 14 -2.04 -1.21 13.09
C ASP A 14 -1.32 0.15 13.20
N ILE A 15 -2.03 1.23 12.90
CA ILE A 15 -1.47 2.59 12.89
C ILE A 15 -0.77 2.98 14.20
N ARG A 16 -1.21 2.43 15.34
CA ARG A 16 -0.66 2.74 16.66
C ARG A 16 0.59 1.94 17.00
N GLN A 17 0.72 0.76 16.40
CA GLN A 17 1.69 -0.24 16.85
C GLN A 17 2.82 -0.46 15.87
N GLY A 18 2.55 -0.50 14.57
CA GLY A 18 3.53 -0.89 13.57
C GLY A 18 2.93 -1.72 12.42
N SER A 19 3.79 -2.05 11.47
CA SER A 19 3.52 -3.00 10.39
C SER A 19 4.29 -4.30 10.56
N CYS A 20 3.92 -5.32 9.78
CA CYS A 20 4.65 -6.59 9.71
C CYS A 20 6.11 -6.46 9.22
N PHE A 21 6.51 -5.27 8.74
CA PHE A 21 7.90 -4.96 8.39
C PHE A 21 8.67 -4.21 9.48
N SER A 22 8.00 -3.70 10.51
CA SER A 22 8.61 -2.90 11.58
C SER A 22 8.52 -3.53 12.97
N ARG A 23 7.61 -4.48 13.17
CA ARG A 23 7.42 -5.22 14.44
C ARG A 23 7.03 -6.67 14.19
N GLU A 24 7.23 -7.49 15.21
CA GLU A 24 6.80 -8.89 15.23
C GLU A 24 5.28 -8.99 15.08
N ALA A 25 4.83 -9.99 14.32
CA ALA A 25 3.41 -10.17 14.02
C ALA A 25 2.58 -10.45 15.28
N ALA A 26 3.11 -11.26 16.20
CA ALA A 26 2.42 -11.61 17.45
C ALA A 26 2.12 -10.37 18.30
N ASP A 27 3.12 -9.51 18.50
CA ASP A 27 2.98 -8.25 19.22
C ASP A 27 1.86 -7.36 18.65
N ILE A 28 1.81 -7.23 17.32
CA ILE A 28 0.79 -6.39 16.66
C ILE A 28 -0.60 -6.98 16.91
N LEU A 29 -0.75 -8.30 16.74
CA LEU A 29 -2.03 -8.99 16.90
C LEU A 29 -2.55 -8.94 18.33
N GLU A 30 -1.67 -9.16 19.31
CA GLU A 30 -2.02 -9.10 20.74
C GLU A 30 -2.42 -7.68 21.19
N GLY A 31 -1.88 -6.65 20.55
CA GLY A 31 -2.18 -5.25 20.90
C GLY A 31 -3.37 -4.64 20.16
N ILE A 32 -4.02 -5.35 19.23
CA ILE A 32 -5.21 -4.83 18.53
C ILE A 32 -6.37 -4.69 19.53
N SER A 33 -6.99 -3.51 19.55
CA SER A 33 -8.20 -3.22 20.32
C SER A 33 -9.30 -2.66 19.43
N ASP A 34 -10.47 -2.38 20.01
CA ASP A 34 -11.62 -1.80 19.27
C ASP A 34 -11.32 -0.41 18.70
N GLU A 35 -10.34 0.30 19.26
CA GLU A 35 -9.88 1.61 18.77
C GLU A 35 -8.73 1.51 17.74
N SER A 36 -8.28 0.30 17.40
CA SER A 36 -7.21 0.11 16.42
C SER A 36 -7.71 0.40 15.01
N VAL A 37 -6.85 1.07 14.22
CA VAL A 37 -7.07 1.26 12.78
C VAL A 37 -6.07 0.41 12.06
N VAL A 38 -6.56 -0.72 11.54
CA VAL A 38 -5.73 -1.73 10.92
C VAL A 38 -5.78 -1.65 9.40
N HIS A 39 -4.67 -1.99 8.76
CA HIS A 39 -4.56 -2.04 7.30
C HIS A 39 -4.13 -3.42 6.84
N ALA A 40 -4.61 -3.84 5.67
CA ALA A 40 -4.14 -5.01 4.95
C ALA A 40 -4.04 -4.66 3.46
N VAL A 41 -2.93 -5.03 2.83
CA VAL A 41 -2.60 -4.65 1.45
C VAL A 41 -2.61 -5.87 0.56
N PHE A 42 -3.48 -5.87 -0.43
CA PHE A 42 -3.56 -6.93 -1.45
C PHE A 42 -2.99 -6.44 -2.78
N THR A 43 -2.48 -7.37 -3.59
CA THR A 43 -1.91 -7.08 -4.92
C THR A 43 -2.77 -7.58 -6.07
N ASP A 44 -3.84 -8.32 -5.78
CA ASP A 44 -4.77 -8.85 -6.76
C ASP A 44 -6.24 -8.64 -6.32
N GLU A 45 -7.12 -8.54 -7.32
CA GLU A 45 -8.56 -8.31 -7.13
C GLU A 45 -9.26 -9.49 -6.45
N GLY A 46 -8.76 -10.71 -6.64
CA GLY A 46 -9.37 -11.95 -6.16
C GLY A 46 -9.29 -12.03 -4.64
N SER A 47 -8.08 -11.95 -4.09
CA SER A 47 -7.83 -11.97 -2.63
C SER A 47 -8.59 -10.87 -1.90
N LEU A 48 -8.63 -9.66 -2.48
CA LEU A 48 -9.44 -8.56 -1.95
C LEU A 48 -10.95 -8.90 -1.95
N SER A 49 -11.46 -9.46 -3.05
CA SER A 49 -12.90 -9.77 -3.16
C SER A 49 -13.33 -10.84 -2.17
N VAL A 50 -12.52 -11.90 -1.98
CA VAL A 50 -12.83 -12.97 -1.02
C VAL A 50 -12.73 -12.45 0.42
N CYS A 51 -11.72 -11.62 0.73
CA CYS A 51 -11.62 -10.96 2.02
C CYS A 51 -12.84 -10.07 2.32
N LEU A 52 -13.32 -9.30 1.34
CA LEU A 52 -14.52 -8.47 1.49
C LEU A 52 -15.80 -9.30 1.67
N ASP A 53 -15.95 -10.42 0.95
CA ASP A 53 -17.09 -11.32 1.12
C ASP A 53 -17.10 -11.93 2.52
N GLU A 54 -15.95 -12.39 3.02
CA GLU A 54 -15.86 -12.94 4.37
C GLU A 54 -16.16 -11.89 5.44
N LEU A 55 -15.59 -10.68 5.33
CA LEU A 55 -15.91 -9.57 6.23
C LEU A 55 -17.40 -9.24 6.25
N ARG A 56 -18.06 -9.26 5.07
CA ARG A 56 -19.51 -9.07 4.96
C ARG A 56 -20.29 -10.16 5.68
N ARG A 57 -19.91 -11.43 5.48
CA ARG A 57 -20.62 -12.59 6.05
C ARG A 57 -20.53 -12.65 7.57
N GLU A 58 -19.41 -12.21 8.13
CA GLU A 58 -19.18 -12.16 9.58
C GLU A 58 -19.90 -10.99 10.26
N ASP A 59 -20.39 -9.99 9.49
CA ASP A 59 -21.21 -8.86 9.96
C ASP A 59 -20.70 -8.20 11.27
N LEU A 60 -19.39 -7.92 11.30
CA LEU A 60 -18.68 -7.45 12.50
C LEU A 60 -18.97 -5.98 12.87
N GLY A 61 -19.89 -5.31 12.15
CA GLY A 61 -20.17 -3.88 12.35
C GLY A 61 -19.01 -2.93 12.00
N LEU A 62 -18.04 -3.39 11.20
CA LEU A 62 -16.83 -2.64 10.86
C LEU A 62 -17.08 -1.64 9.73
N SER A 63 -16.48 -0.45 9.86
CA SER A 63 -16.32 0.49 8.73
C SER A 63 -15.07 0.11 7.92
N VAL A 64 -15.26 -0.28 6.66
CA VAL A 64 -14.18 -0.74 5.79
C VAL A 64 -13.90 0.29 4.70
N VAL A 65 -12.66 0.77 4.65
CA VAL A 65 -12.18 1.67 3.58
C VAL A 65 -11.27 0.89 2.64
N VAL A 66 -11.61 0.89 1.35
CA VAL A 66 -10.79 0.25 0.31
C VAL A 66 -10.17 1.35 -0.57
N SER A 67 -8.85 1.38 -0.62
CA SER A 67 -8.08 2.31 -1.46
C SER A 67 -7.52 1.58 -2.69
N GLY A 68 -7.75 2.14 -3.88
CA GLY A 68 -7.28 1.56 -5.14
C GLY A 68 -7.81 2.31 -6.35
N LEU A 69 -7.59 1.76 -7.55
CA LEU A 69 -8.24 2.27 -8.75
C LEU A 69 -9.75 2.07 -8.63
N LEU A 70 -10.55 3.14 -8.84
CA LEU A 70 -11.99 3.09 -8.58
C LEU A 70 -12.69 1.95 -9.32
N GLY A 71 -12.31 1.71 -10.58
CA GLY A 71 -12.86 0.60 -11.36
C GLY A 71 -12.60 -0.76 -10.73
N ASP A 72 -11.40 -0.98 -10.21
CA ASP A 72 -11.00 -2.25 -9.59
C ASP A 72 -11.70 -2.43 -8.25
N VAL A 73 -11.76 -1.38 -7.43
CA VAL A 73 -12.47 -1.38 -6.14
C VAL A 73 -13.95 -1.70 -6.33
N ARG A 74 -14.61 -1.07 -7.32
CA ARG A 74 -16.03 -1.34 -7.62
C ARG A 74 -16.26 -2.77 -8.08
N ARG A 75 -15.36 -3.34 -8.90
CA ARG A 75 -15.46 -4.75 -9.31
C ARG A 75 -15.24 -5.70 -8.13
N SER A 76 -14.24 -5.46 -7.28
CA SER A 76 -14.02 -6.26 -6.06
C SER A 76 -15.22 -6.24 -5.13
N ALA A 77 -15.78 -5.05 -4.85
CA ALA A 77 -16.96 -4.90 -4.02
C ALA A 77 -18.16 -5.65 -4.63
N ALA A 78 -18.43 -5.47 -5.92
CA ALA A 78 -19.53 -6.14 -6.60
C ALA A 78 -19.40 -7.68 -6.57
N ARG A 79 -18.17 -8.21 -6.69
CA ARG A 79 -17.91 -9.66 -6.55
C ARG A 79 -18.19 -10.20 -5.15
N ALA A 80 -17.98 -9.38 -4.12
CA ALA A 80 -18.40 -9.67 -2.74
C ALA A 80 -19.89 -9.37 -2.47
N GLY A 81 -20.65 -8.95 -3.51
CA GLY A 81 -22.03 -8.50 -3.40
C GLY A 81 -22.22 -7.26 -2.52
N LEU A 82 -21.20 -6.40 -2.47
CA LEU A 82 -21.18 -5.12 -1.77
C LEU A 82 -21.28 -3.97 -2.77
N GLU A 83 -21.88 -2.86 -2.32
CA GLU A 83 -21.89 -1.60 -3.06
C GLU A 83 -21.20 -0.51 -2.22
N PRO A 84 -20.18 0.20 -2.76
CA PRO A 84 -19.53 1.28 -2.02
C PRO A 84 -20.52 2.42 -1.75
N HIS A 85 -20.69 2.79 -0.47
CA HIS A 85 -21.61 3.87 -0.07
C HIS A 85 -21.03 5.28 -0.28
N THR A 86 -19.70 5.44 -0.16
CA THR A 86 -18.98 6.71 -0.29
C THR A 86 -17.72 6.51 -1.12
N VAL A 87 -17.42 7.46 -1.99
CA VAL A 87 -16.21 7.48 -2.82
C VAL A 87 -15.48 8.79 -2.61
N ALA A 88 -14.20 8.70 -2.21
CA ALA A 88 -13.29 9.83 -2.16
C ALA A 88 -12.36 9.80 -3.38
N TRP A 89 -12.23 10.92 -4.09
CA TRP A 89 -11.35 11.06 -5.25
C TRP A 89 -10.23 12.07 -4.95
N SER A 90 -8.98 11.64 -5.11
CA SER A 90 -7.83 12.56 -5.04
C SER A 90 -7.62 13.24 -6.39
N MET A 91 -7.68 14.57 -6.42
CA MET A 91 -7.47 15.36 -7.65
C MET A 91 -5.97 15.56 -7.98
N GLY A 92 -5.06 14.90 -7.26
CA GLY A 92 -3.62 15.07 -7.43
C GLY A 92 -3.05 16.31 -6.74
N ALA A 93 -1.81 16.65 -7.06
CA ALA A 93 -1.09 17.81 -6.52
C ALA A 93 -1.14 18.99 -7.51
N TRP A 94 -1.43 20.19 -7.00
CA TRP A 94 -1.62 21.42 -7.79
C TRP A 94 -0.62 22.49 -7.35
N GLY A 95 -0.20 23.38 -8.26
CA GLY A 95 0.73 24.48 -7.98
C GLY A 95 2.10 24.33 -8.64
N ARG A 96 3.19 24.65 -7.90
CA ARG A 96 4.59 24.56 -8.37
C ARG A 96 5.09 23.11 -8.42
N THR A 97 4.44 22.29 -9.25
CA THR A 97 4.75 20.86 -9.43
C THR A 97 6.15 20.63 -10.00
N ASP A 98 6.73 21.63 -10.67
CA ASP A 98 8.12 21.68 -11.13
C ASP A 98 9.15 21.54 -10.00
N ARG A 99 8.75 21.84 -8.75
CA ARG A 99 9.61 21.72 -7.57
C ARG A 99 9.49 20.38 -6.86
N LEU A 100 8.54 19.54 -7.26
CA LEU A 100 8.36 18.24 -6.63
C LEU A 100 9.42 17.24 -7.12
N PRO A 101 9.75 16.21 -6.32
CA PRO A 101 10.52 15.07 -6.83
C PRO A 101 9.88 14.46 -8.08
N ALA A 102 10.68 13.74 -8.86
CA ALA A 102 10.18 12.96 -10.00
C ALA A 102 8.99 12.06 -9.60
N SER A 103 8.04 11.89 -10.51
CA SER A 103 6.76 11.21 -10.29
C SER A 103 6.91 9.82 -9.67
N GLU A 104 7.91 9.05 -10.07
CA GLU A 104 8.20 7.72 -9.55
C GLU A 104 8.63 7.79 -8.08
N VAL A 105 9.40 8.82 -7.69
CA VAL A 105 9.83 9.02 -6.31
C VAL A 105 8.62 9.43 -5.48
N LEU A 106 7.80 10.38 -5.96
CA LEU A 106 6.56 10.77 -5.31
C LEU A 106 5.61 9.60 -5.10
N ASN A 107 5.46 8.73 -6.09
CA ASN A 107 4.61 7.54 -6.02
C ASN A 107 5.00 6.60 -4.87
N VAL A 108 6.28 6.60 -4.47
CA VAL A 108 6.78 5.83 -3.33
C VAL A 108 6.65 6.64 -2.04
N THR A 109 7.12 7.88 -2.01
CA THR A 109 7.16 8.69 -0.77
C THR A 109 5.78 9.05 -0.24
N THR A 110 4.77 9.19 -1.12
CA THR A 110 3.39 9.53 -0.76
C THR A 110 2.49 8.31 -0.56
N MET A 111 3.00 7.09 -0.80
CA MET A 111 2.17 5.87 -0.87
C MET A 111 1.35 5.61 0.39
N CYS A 112 1.90 5.87 1.56
CA CYS A 112 1.21 5.66 2.83
C CYS A 112 0.42 6.87 3.32
N GLY A 113 0.43 8.00 2.59
CA GLY A 113 -0.15 9.28 3.00
C GLY A 113 0.61 10.03 4.11
N HIS A 114 1.38 9.33 4.95
CA HIS A 114 2.11 9.92 6.09
C HIS A 114 3.49 10.49 5.74
N GLY A 115 4.03 10.20 4.54
CA GLY A 115 5.30 10.76 4.10
C GLY A 115 6.55 10.24 4.82
N LEU A 116 6.47 9.08 5.47
CA LEU A 116 7.57 8.53 6.28
C LEU A 116 8.73 7.94 5.46
N VAL A 117 8.52 7.67 4.17
CA VAL A 117 9.57 7.18 3.27
C VAL A 117 10.25 8.38 2.61
N SER A 118 11.52 8.61 2.92
CA SER A 118 12.25 9.77 2.39
C SER A 118 12.67 9.58 0.92
N ALA A 119 12.68 10.67 0.14
CA ALA A 119 13.13 10.64 -1.26
C ALA A 119 14.59 10.14 -1.40
N SER A 120 15.44 10.47 -0.44
CA SER A 120 16.84 10.01 -0.40
C SER A 120 16.94 8.49 -0.22
N LEU A 121 16.10 7.91 0.64
CA LEU A 121 16.02 6.46 0.81
C LEU A 121 15.55 5.78 -0.48
N VAL A 122 14.52 6.33 -1.14
CA VAL A 122 14.03 5.81 -2.42
C VAL A 122 15.15 5.77 -3.47
N ARG A 123 15.89 6.86 -3.62
CA ARG A 123 17.01 6.94 -4.57
C ARG A 123 18.14 5.97 -4.23
N ALA A 124 18.48 5.83 -2.95
CA ALA A 124 19.50 4.89 -2.51
C ALA A 124 19.09 3.43 -2.79
N VAL A 125 17.85 3.06 -2.50
CA VAL A 125 17.32 1.72 -2.80
C VAL A 125 17.25 1.49 -4.31
N ALA A 126 16.80 2.48 -5.10
CA ALA A 126 16.76 2.39 -6.56
C ALA A 126 18.15 2.12 -7.16
N LYS A 127 19.19 2.82 -6.68
CA LYS A 127 20.58 2.59 -7.08
C LYS A 127 21.02 1.14 -6.78
N LEU A 128 20.84 0.69 -5.54
CA LEU A 128 21.24 -0.66 -5.13
C LEU A 128 20.47 -1.75 -5.90
N PHE A 129 19.17 -1.52 -6.15
CA PHE A 129 18.33 -2.42 -6.94
C PHE A 129 18.79 -2.49 -8.41
N HIS A 130 19.13 -1.34 -9.02
CA HIS A 130 19.68 -1.30 -10.38
C HIS A 130 21.02 -2.02 -10.51
N GLU A 131 21.89 -1.89 -9.51
CA GLU A 131 23.19 -2.58 -9.44
C GLU A 131 23.05 -4.09 -9.17
N GLY A 132 21.83 -4.62 -9.01
CA GLY A 132 21.58 -6.03 -8.70
C GLY A 132 21.98 -6.42 -7.28
N ARG A 133 22.18 -5.44 -6.38
CA ARG A 133 22.59 -5.65 -4.98
C ARG A 133 21.43 -5.85 -4.01
N LEU A 134 20.20 -5.63 -4.48
CA LEU A 134 18.97 -5.93 -3.76
C LEU A 134 18.04 -6.70 -4.69
N THR A 135 17.41 -7.75 -4.18
CA THR A 135 16.28 -8.41 -4.84
C THR A 135 15.03 -7.52 -4.85
N SER A 136 13.98 -7.97 -5.53
CA SER A 136 12.70 -7.25 -5.52
C SER A 136 12.11 -7.25 -4.10
N GLU A 137 12.21 -8.36 -3.41
CA GLU A 137 11.72 -8.60 -2.06
C GLU A 137 12.46 -7.71 -1.07
N GLU A 138 13.80 -7.71 -1.09
CA GLU A 138 14.63 -6.90 -0.19
C GLU A 138 14.42 -5.39 -0.42
N ALA A 139 14.29 -4.96 -1.67
CA ALA A 139 14.04 -3.56 -1.99
C ALA A 139 12.64 -3.11 -1.52
N GLY A 140 11.62 -3.95 -1.73
CA GLY A 140 10.26 -3.70 -1.28
C GLY A 140 10.16 -3.62 0.25
N GLU A 141 10.76 -4.57 0.95
CA GLU A 141 10.83 -4.59 2.42
C GLU A 141 11.53 -3.33 2.94
N ARG A 142 12.71 -3.02 2.41
CA ARG A 142 13.51 -1.87 2.87
C ARG A 142 12.77 -0.54 2.73
N LEU A 143 11.95 -0.38 1.70
CA LEU A 143 11.11 0.80 1.51
C LEU A 143 9.84 0.78 2.38
N SER A 144 9.41 -0.39 2.83
CA SER A 144 8.23 -0.56 3.68
C SER A 144 8.51 -0.28 5.16
N ARG A 145 9.73 -0.57 5.63
CA ARG A 145 10.12 -0.39 7.05
C ARG A 145 9.80 0.98 7.67
N PRO A 146 9.99 2.13 6.99
CA PRO A 146 9.62 3.42 7.56
C PRO A 146 8.11 3.61 7.75
N CYS A 147 7.29 2.86 7.02
CA CYS A 147 5.84 2.93 7.14
C CYS A 147 5.35 2.10 8.33
N VAL A 148 5.00 2.79 9.43
CA VAL A 148 4.53 2.15 10.66
C VAL A 148 3.04 1.81 10.65
N CYS A 149 2.26 2.24 9.65
CA CYS A 149 0.81 1.99 9.61
C CYS A 149 0.39 0.73 8.84
N GLY A 150 1.29 0.06 8.12
CA GLY A 150 0.99 -1.18 7.39
C GLY A 150 0.29 -1.03 6.03
N ILE A 151 -0.01 0.19 5.57
CA ILE A 151 -0.70 0.41 4.28
C ILE A 151 0.25 0.44 3.06
N PHE A 152 1.56 0.57 3.28
CA PHE A 152 2.53 0.69 2.18
C PHE A 152 2.56 -0.60 1.35
N ASN A 153 2.54 -0.48 0.02
CA ASN A 153 2.52 -1.64 -0.87
C ASN A 153 3.95 -1.94 -1.41
N PRO A 154 4.67 -2.93 -0.86
CA PRO A 154 6.03 -3.26 -1.28
C PRO A 154 6.10 -3.64 -2.77
N ALA A 155 5.12 -4.39 -3.27
CA ALA A 155 5.07 -4.80 -4.68
C ALA A 155 4.90 -3.60 -5.62
N ARG A 156 4.08 -2.61 -5.25
CA ARG A 156 3.95 -1.34 -6.00
C ARG A 156 5.25 -0.54 -5.96
N ALA A 157 5.93 -0.50 -4.81
CA ALA A 157 7.20 0.20 -4.68
C ALA A 157 8.26 -0.37 -5.63
N VAL A 158 8.38 -1.70 -5.70
CA VAL A 158 9.27 -2.38 -6.66
C VAL A 158 8.92 -2.04 -8.12
N ARG A 159 7.63 -1.98 -8.48
CA ARG A 159 7.22 -1.52 -9.83
C ARG A 159 7.68 -0.09 -10.10
N CYS A 160 7.63 0.80 -9.12
CA CYS A 160 8.15 2.16 -9.25
C CYS A 160 9.67 2.15 -9.43
N LEU A 161 10.41 1.34 -8.66
CA LEU A 161 11.86 1.18 -8.81
C LEU A 161 12.23 0.70 -10.22
N ARG A 162 11.56 -0.34 -10.74
CA ARG A 162 11.79 -0.84 -12.09
C ARG A 162 11.60 0.26 -13.15
N ARG A 163 10.60 1.13 -13.00
CA ARG A 163 10.40 2.26 -13.91
C ARG A 163 11.53 3.29 -13.84
N MET A 164 12.03 3.58 -12.63
CA MET A 164 13.17 4.48 -12.43
C MET A 164 14.45 3.94 -13.07
N THR A 165 14.66 2.62 -13.05
CA THR A 165 15.93 1.99 -13.46
C THR A 165 15.94 1.49 -14.90
N SER A 166 14.78 1.28 -15.52
CA SER A 166 14.65 0.79 -16.91
C SER A 166 14.81 1.88 -17.98
N GLY A 167 15.19 3.11 -17.60
CA GLY A 167 15.44 4.20 -18.57
C GLY A 167 14.22 4.59 -19.42
N ALA A 168 13.00 4.40 -18.91
CA ALA A 168 11.80 4.79 -19.65
C ALA A 168 11.68 6.32 -19.67
N LYS A 169 11.95 6.92 -20.84
CA LYS A 169 11.48 8.27 -21.18
C LYS A 169 9.98 8.33 -20.87
N GLY A 170 9.60 9.18 -19.93
CA GLY A 170 8.19 9.46 -19.63
C GLY A 170 7.51 9.92 -20.91
N ASP A 171 6.44 9.23 -21.30
CA ASP A 171 5.44 9.80 -22.19
C ASP A 171 4.66 10.82 -21.35
N ASP A 172 5.17 12.05 -21.32
CA ASP A 172 4.45 13.22 -20.84
C ASP A 172 3.31 13.52 -21.83
N ARG A 173 2.21 12.79 -21.70
CA ARG A 173 0.94 13.21 -22.29
C ARG A 173 -0.13 13.22 -21.20
N HIS A 174 -0.54 14.46 -20.93
CA HIS A 174 -1.64 14.88 -20.05
C HIS A 174 -2.96 14.25 -20.51
#